data_AF-A0A9W2Z232-F1
#
_entry.id   AF-A0A9W2Z232-F1
#
_cell.length_a   1.000
_cell.length_b   1.000
_cell.length_c   1.000
_cell.angle_alpha   90.00
_cell.angle_beta   90.00
_cell.angle_gamma   90.00
#
_symmetry.space_group_name_H-M   'P 1'
#
loop_
_entity.id
_entity.type
_entity.pdbx_description
1 polymer ?
#
loop_
_entity_poly.entity_id
_entity_poly.type
_entity_poly.pdbx_seq_one_letter_code
_entity_poly.pdbx_strand_id
1 'polypeptide(L)'
;MKPNVAHILSRGMKPNVAHILSRGMKPNVAHILSRGMKPNVAHILSRGMKPNVAHILSRGMKPNVAHILSRGMKPNVAHILSRGMKPNDAHILSRGMKPNVAHILSRGMKPNAAHILSRGMKPNVAHILSRGMKPNVAHILSRGMKPSSDAGKKDKFQISH
;
A
#
# COMPACT_ATOMS: atom_id res chain seq x y z
N MET A 1 -18.62 -20.53 -15.47
CA MET A 1 -17.73 -20.25 -14.31
C MET A 1 -17.58 -18.74 -14.19
N LYS A 2 -17.95 -18.11 -13.05
CA LYS A 2 -17.92 -16.64 -12.94
C LYS A 2 -16.51 -16.15 -12.58
N PRO A 3 -15.77 -15.45 -13.46
CA PRO A 3 -14.59 -14.72 -13.04
C PRO A 3 -15.07 -13.47 -12.30
N ASN A 4 -15.17 -13.56 -10.97
CA ASN A 4 -15.61 -12.41 -10.19
C ASN A 4 -14.41 -11.48 -9.98
N VAL A 5 -14.26 -10.46 -10.83
CA VAL A 5 -13.26 -9.39 -10.69
C VAL A 5 -13.96 -8.13 -10.22
N ALA A 6 -13.41 -7.45 -9.22
CA ALA A 6 -13.95 -6.19 -8.74
C ALA A 6 -12.95 -5.03 -8.91
N HIS A 7 -13.45 -3.91 -9.41
CA HIS A 7 -12.68 -2.69 -9.62
C HIS A 7 -13.30 -1.51 -8.88
N ILE A 8 -12.46 -0.75 -8.18
CA ILE A 8 -12.80 0.58 -7.67
C ILE A 8 -11.79 1.55 -8.29
N LEU A 9 -12.29 2.50 -9.08
CA LEU A 9 -11.47 3.38 -9.92
C LEU A 9 -11.76 4.84 -9.60
N SER A 10 -10.71 5.64 -9.46
CA SER A 10 -10.80 7.10 -9.43
C SER A 10 -9.76 7.71 -10.36
N ARG A 11 -10.18 8.71 -11.14
CA ARG A 11 -9.33 9.35 -12.15
C ARG A 11 -9.57 10.85 -12.20
N GLY A 12 -8.50 11.64 -12.16
CA GLY A 12 -8.53 13.08 -12.45
C GLY A 12 -9.25 13.96 -11.44
N MET A 13 -9.51 13.47 -10.23
CA MET A 13 -10.24 14.21 -9.20
C MET A 13 -9.39 15.36 -8.61
N LYS A 14 -10.02 16.54 -8.45
CA LYS A 14 -9.45 17.71 -7.76
C LYS A 14 -10.36 18.32 -6.66
N PRO A 15 -11.03 17.53 -5.80
CA PRO A 15 -11.82 18.08 -4.68
C PRO A 15 -10.90 18.57 -3.55
N ASN A 16 -11.41 19.28 -2.55
CA ASN A 16 -10.63 19.55 -1.34
C ASN A 16 -10.21 18.26 -0.62
N VAL A 17 -11.10 17.28 -0.53
CA VAL A 17 -10.85 15.97 0.08
C VAL A 17 -11.32 14.87 -0.85
N ALA A 18 -10.53 13.82 -1.01
CA ALA A 18 -10.90 12.66 -1.82
C ALA A 18 -10.71 11.34 -1.07
N HIS A 19 -11.72 10.48 -1.15
CA HIS A 19 -11.71 9.13 -0.58
C HIS A 19 -11.96 8.08 -1.66
N ILE A 20 -11.12 7.04 -1.67
CA ILE A 20 -11.38 5.80 -2.38
C ILE A 20 -11.47 4.70 -1.34
N LEU A 21 -12.65 4.08 -1.22
CA LEU A 21 -12.96 3.15 -0.13
C LEU A 21 -13.34 1.79 -0.69
N SER A 22 -12.77 0.73 -0.13
CA SER A 22 -13.19 -0.65 -0.35
C SER A 22 -13.43 -1.35 0.99
N ARG A 23 -14.56 -2.06 1.10
CA ARG A 23 -14.93 -2.80 2.32
C ARG A 23 -15.52 -4.16 1.99
N GLY A 24 -14.99 -5.21 2.61
CA GLY A 24 -15.61 -6.53 2.63
C GLY A 24 -15.64 -7.28 1.29
N MET A 25 -14.82 -6.88 0.32
CA MET A 25 -14.79 -7.51 -1.00
C MET A 25 -14.22 -8.95 -0.93
N LYS A 26 -14.92 -9.89 -1.58
CA LYS A 26 -14.50 -11.29 -1.78
C LYS A 26 -14.51 -11.76 -3.26
N PRO A 27 -14.02 -10.98 -4.24
CA PRO A 27 -13.87 -11.44 -5.63
C PRO A 27 -12.66 -12.38 -5.76
N ASN A 28 -12.49 -13.06 -6.89
CA ASN A 28 -11.22 -13.76 -7.18
C ASN A 28 -10.07 -12.74 -7.30
N VAL A 29 -10.33 -11.60 -7.94
CA VAL A 29 -9.35 -10.53 -8.11
C VAL A 29 -9.97 -9.19 -7.74
N ALA A 30 -9.27 -8.38 -6.96
CA ALA A 30 -9.71 -7.04 -6.58
C ALA A 30 -8.67 -5.96 -6.91
N HIS A 31 -9.13 -4.86 -7.50
CA HIS A 31 -8.32 -3.70 -7.83
C HIS A 31 -8.90 -2.43 -7.21
N ILE A 32 -8.07 -1.69 -6.50
CA ILE A 32 -8.35 -0.32 -6.05
C ILE A 32 -7.34 0.58 -6.73
N LEU A 33 -7.78 1.40 -7.68
CA LEU A 33 -6.91 2.22 -8.53
C LEU A 33 -7.21 3.72 -8.36
N SER A 34 -6.17 4.49 -8.09
CA SER A 34 -6.17 5.95 -8.12
C SER A 34 -5.22 6.49 -9.17
N ARG A 35 -5.69 7.42 -10.00
CA ARG A 35 -4.85 8.06 -11.03
C ARG A 35 -5.05 9.57 -11.14
N GLY A 36 -3.96 10.32 -11.01
CA GLY A 36 -3.93 11.75 -11.31
C GLY A 36 -4.75 12.62 -10.36
N MET A 37 -4.87 12.22 -9.09
CA MET A 37 -5.61 12.96 -8.08
C MET A 37 -4.79 14.13 -7.53
N LYS A 38 -5.41 15.31 -7.37
CA LYS A 38 -4.80 16.51 -6.77
C LYS A 38 -5.69 17.20 -5.71
N PRO A 39 -6.21 16.48 -4.70
CA PRO A 39 -6.95 17.11 -3.61
C PRO A 39 -6.02 17.71 -2.55
N ASN A 40 -6.50 18.50 -1.60
CA ASN A 40 -5.67 18.87 -0.44
C ASN A 40 -5.36 17.63 0.40
N VAL A 41 -6.36 16.75 0.58
CA VAL A 41 -6.20 15.49 1.33
C VAL A 41 -6.71 14.32 0.50
N ALA A 42 -5.91 13.25 0.39
CA ALA A 42 -6.30 12.03 -0.32
C ALA A 42 -6.19 10.78 0.58
N HIS A 43 -7.22 9.95 0.55
CA HIS A 43 -7.26 8.66 1.24
C HIS A 43 -7.59 7.52 0.28
N ILE A 44 -6.77 6.48 0.29
CA ILE A 44 -7.07 5.20 -0.36
C ILE A 44 -7.15 4.14 0.75
N LEU A 45 -8.36 3.68 1.05
CA LEU A 45 -8.63 2.79 2.17
C LEU A 45 -9.16 1.43 1.70
N SER A 46 -8.54 0.36 2.19
CA SER A 46 -9.03 -1.01 2.05
C SER A 46 -9.25 -1.65 3.41
N ARG A 47 -10.41 -2.30 3.58
CA ARG A 47 -10.76 -3.02 4.81
C ARG A 47 -11.39 -4.38 4.57
N GLY A 48 -10.80 -5.42 5.16
CA GLY A 48 -11.39 -6.75 5.23
C GLY A 48 -11.54 -7.47 3.89
N MET A 49 -10.68 -7.15 2.92
CA MET A 49 -10.67 -7.81 1.61
C MET A 49 -10.08 -9.24 1.71
N LYS A 50 -10.74 -10.21 1.07
CA LYS A 50 -10.28 -11.61 0.98
C LYS A 50 -10.30 -12.17 -0.47
N PRO A 51 -9.74 -11.48 -1.47
CA PRO A 51 -9.64 -12.06 -2.81
C PRO A 51 -8.46 -13.02 -2.94
N ASN A 52 -8.37 -13.82 -4.01
CA ASN A 52 -7.13 -14.55 -4.28
C ASN A 52 -5.98 -13.59 -4.58
N VAL A 53 -6.26 -12.52 -5.35
CA VAL A 53 -5.29 -11.48 -5.68
C VAL A 53 -5.86 -10.09 -5.37
N ALA A 54 -5.08 -9.26 -4.66
CA ALA A 54 -5.45 -7.88 -4.36
C ALA A 54 -4.39 -6.88 -4.84
N HIS A 55 -4.82 -5.85 -5.55
CA HIS A 55 -3.99 -4.72 -5.98
C HIS A 55 -4.54 -3.40 -5.42
N ILE A 56 -3.70 -2.65 -4.71
CA ILE A 56 -3.96 -1.27 -4.31
C ILE A 56 -2.91 -0.40 -5.00
N LEU A 57 -3.32 0.35 -6.02
CA LEU A 57 -2.40 1.12 -6.86
C LEU A 57 -2.74 2.61 -6.82
N SER A 58 -1.71 3.43 -6.59
CA SER A 58 -1.79 4.88 -6.77
C SER A 58 -0.78 5.39 -7.80
N ARG A 59 -1.21 6.30 -8.67
CA ARG A 59 -0.35 6.86 -9.71
C ARG A 59 -0.54 8.35 -9.88
N GLY A 60 0.56 9.11 -9.74
CA GLY A 60 0.60 10.54 -10.04
C GLY A 60 -0.28 11.38 -9.12
N MET A 61 -0.35 11.02 -7.83
CA MET A 61 -1.08 11.82 -6.84
C MET A 61 -0.21 12.99 -6.35
N LYS A 62 -0.80 14.18 -6.24
CA LYS A 62 -0.13 15.37 -5.69
C LYS A 62 -1.01 16.11 -4.66
N PRO A 63 -1.44 15.46 -3.57
CA PRO A 63 -2.15 16.15 -2.50
C PRO A 63 -1.21 16.82 -1.51
N ASN A 64 -1.68 17.68 -0.61
CA ASN A 64 -0.84 18.12 0.51
C ASN A 64 -0.59 16.93 1.46
N VAL A 65 -1.63 16.14 1.74
CA VAL A 65 -1.53 14.95 2.60
C VAL A 65 -2.08 13.72 1.87
N ALA A 66 -1.33 12.61 1.88
CA ALA A 66 -1.73 11.35 1.27
C ALA A 66 -1.68 10.17 2.25
N HIS A 67 -2.78 9.42 2.33
CA HIS A 67 -2.89 8.18 3.10
C HIS A 67 -3.25 7.00 2.21
N ILE A 68 -2.45 5.94 2.26
CA ILE A 68 -2.76 4.63 1.69
C ILE A 68 -2.83 3.63 2.84
N LEU A 69 -4.04 3.19 3.20
CA LEU A 69 -4.28 2.33 4.35
C LEU A 69 -4.89 0.99 3.93
N SER A 70 -4.30 -0.09 4.43
CA SER A 70 -4.82 -1.44 4.33
C SER A 70 -5.03 -2.04 5.71
N ARG A 71 -6.24 -2.58 5.98
CA ARG A 71 -6.56 -3.22 7.26
C ARG A 71 -7.23 -4.58 7.08
N GLY A 72 -6.63 -5.62 7.66
CA GLY A 72 -7.22 -6.96 7.77
C GLY A 72 -7.40 -7.66 6.42
N MET A 73 -6.53 -7.40 5.44
CA MET A 73 -6.55 -8.11 4.16
C MET A 73 -5.93 -9.50 4.29
N LYS A 74 -6.56 -10.50 3.68
CA LYS A 74 -6.06 -11.89 3.63
C LYS A 74 -6.11 -12.48 2.21
N PRO A 75 -5.46 -11.88 1.21
CA PRO A 75 -5.40 -12.49 -0.11
C PRO A 75 -4.27 -13.51 -0.22
N ASN A 76 -4.26 -14.39 -1.22
CA ASN A 76 -3.08 -15.22 -1.48
C ASN A 76 -1.89 -14.33 -1.92
N VAL A 77 -2.17 -13.35 -2.77
CA VAL A 77 -1.18 -12.37 -3.25
C VAL A 77 -1.67 -10.94 -3.02
N ALA A 78 -0.84 -10.11 -2.40
CA ALA A 78 -1.12 -8.69 -2.18
C ALA A 78 -0.04 -7.78 -2.78
N HIS A 79 -0.49 -6.79 -3.55
CA HIS A 79 0.36 -5.70 -4.07
C HIS A 79 -0.16 -4.35 -3.59
N ILE A 80 0.70 -3.57 -2.94
CA ILE A 80 0.46 -2.17 -2.60
C ILE A 80 1.53 -1.35 -3.33
N LEU A 81 1.14 -0.61 -4.37
CA LEU A 81 2.07 0.11 -5.23
C LEU A 81 1.74 1.61 -5.27
N SER A 82 2.77 2.43 -5.05
CA SER A 82 2.72 3.88 -5.22
C SER A 82 3.72 4.31 -6.29
N ARG A 83 3.27 5.11 -7.27
CA ARG A 83 4.14 5.66 -8.32
C ARG A 83 3.96 7.16 -8.53
N GLY A 84 5.05 7.91 -8.40
CA GLY A 84 5.08 9.34 -8.70
C GLY A 84 4.21 10.19 -7.78
N MET A 85 4.11 9.81 -6.50
CA MET A 85 3.43 10.61 -5.48
C MET A 85 4.34 11.75 -5.01
N LYS A 86 3.80 12.97 -4.96
CA LYS A 86 4.52 14.15 -4.45
C LYS A 86 3.67 14.94 -3.44
N PRO A 87 3.29 14.35 -2.30
CA PRO A 87 2.60 15.11 -1.26
C PRO A 87 3.57 15.84 -0.33
N ASN A 88 3.10 16.76 0.52
CA ASN A 88 3.95 17.24 1.62
C ASN A 88 4.14 16.11 2.64
N ASP A 89 3.06 15.41 3.00
CA ASP A 89 3.09 14.28 3.92
C ASP A 89 2.51 13.02 3.29
N ALA A 90 3.24 11.91 3.39
CA ALA A 90 2.83 10.60 2.88
C ALA A 90 2.82 9.52 3.96
N HIS A 91 1.69 8.82 4.10
CA HIS A 91 1.55 7.66 4.97
C HIS A 91 1.11 6.43 4.17
N ILE A 92 1.90 5.37 4.22
CA ILE A 92 1.55 4.03 3.71
C ILE A 92 1.51 3.08 4.88
N LEU A 93 0.30 2.66 5.29
CA LEU A 93 0.08 1.83 6.47
C LEU A 93 -0.57 0.51 6.12
N SER A 94 -0.01 -0.58 6.62
CA SER A 94 -0.57 -1.92 6.57
C SER A 94 -0.77 -2.47 7.98
N ARG A 95 -1.99 -2.91 8.32
CA ARG A 95 -2.28 -3.53 9.62
C ARG A 95 -3.01 -4.86 9.47
N GLY A 96 -2.42 -5.92 10.04
CA GLY A 96 -3.03 -7.25 10.11
C GLY A 96 -3.20 -7.93 8.75
N MET A 97 -2.30 -7.66 7.80
CA MET A 97 -2.26 -8.33 6.51
C MET A 97 -1.66 -9.74 6.65
N LYS A 98 -2.32 -10.76 6.09
CA LYS A 98 -1.79 -12.15 6.11
C LYS A 98 -1.83 -12.79 4.71
N PRO A 99 -1.09 -12.26 3.72
CA PRO A 99 -1.04 -12.91 2.43
C PRO A 99 0.04 -13.98 2.34
N ASN A 100 -0.02 -14.92 1.40
CA ASN A 100 1.12 -15.82 1.17
C ASN A 100 2.30 -15.02 0.58
N VAL A 101 2.01 -14.11 -0.35
CA VAL A 101 3.01 -13.22 -0.98
C VAL A 101 2.58 -11.76 -0.82
N ALA A 102 3.49 -10.92 -0.32
CA ALA A 102 3.28 -9.47 -0.17
C ALA A 102 4.35 -8.64 -0.89
N HIS A 103 3.91 -7.68 -1.70
CA HIS A 103 4.76 -6.65 -2.30
C HIS A 103 4.26 -5.26 -1.88
N ILE A 104 5.14 -4.47 -1.25
CA ILE A 104 4.92 -3.05 -0.97
C ILE A 104 6.00 -2.28 -1.72
N LEU A 105 5.64 -1.61 -2.80
CA LEU A 105 6.60 -0.89 -3.65
C LEU A 105 6.25 0.60 -3.73
N SER A 106 7.26 1.44 -3.54
CA SER A 106 7.20 2.88 -3.77
C SER A 106 8.21 3.29 -4.84
N ARG A 107 7.77 4.02 -5.87
CA ARG A 107 8.65 4.52 -6.93
C ARG A 107 8.45 6.01 -7.20
N GLY A 108 9.52 6.78 -7.08
CA GLY A 108 9.54 8.22 -7.39
C GLY A 108 8.69 9.05 -6.43
N MET A 109 8.66 8.66 -5.16
CA MET A 109 8.00 9.42 -4.10
C MET A 109 8.89 10.57 -3.64
N LYS A 110 8.40 11.81 -3.66
CA LYS A 110 9.15 12.98 -3.16
C LYS A 110 8.32 13.79 -2.17
N PRO A 111 8.01 13.26 -0.97
CA PRO A 111 7.33 14.05 0.04
C PRO A 111 8.29 14.81 0.94
N ASN A 112 7.81 15.79 1.71
CA ASN A 112 8.62 16.40 2.76
C ASN A 112 8.80 15.40 3.91
N ALA A 113 7.72 14.74 4.35
CA ALA A 113 7.76 13.64 5.31
C ALA A 113 7.12 12.35 4.76
N ALA A 114 7.74 11.20 5.02
CA ALA A 114 7.22 9.89 4.62
C ALA A 114 7.22 8.87 5.75
N HIS A 115 6.08 8.20 5.93
CA HIS A 115 5.92 7.10 6.88
C HIS A 115 5.43 5.85 6.16
N ILE A 116 6.21 4.76 6.23
CA ILE A 116 5.84 3.44 5.73
C ILE A 116 5.83 2.49 6.93
N LEU A 117 4.63 2.13 7.41
CA LEU A 117 4.48 1.28 8.59
C LEU A 117 3.72 -0.02 8.25
N SER A 118 4.28 -1.14 8.67
CA SER A 118 3.65 -2.46 8.60
C SER A 118 3.53 -3.05 10.00
N ARG A 119 2.31 -3.34 10.46
CA ARG A 119 2.05 -3.92 11.78
C ARG A 119 1.28 -5.24 11.69
N GLY A 120 1.88 -6.31 12.19
CA GLY A 120 1.27 -7.64 12.24
C GLY A 120 1.06 -8.25 10.85
N MET A 121 1.94 -7.93 9.90
CA MET A 121 1.93 -8.54 8.58
C MET A 121 2.65 -9.89 8.63
N LYS A 122 2.01 -11.00 8.24
CA LYS A 122 2.61 -12.35 8.34
C LYS A 122 2.57 -13.09 7.00
N PRO A 123 3.43 -12.73 6.04
CA PRO A 123 3.50 -13.44 4.78
C PRO A 123 4.49 -14.59 4.78
N ASN A 124 4.36 -15.52 3.82
CA ASN A 124 5.41 -16.50 3.56
C ASN A 124 6.58 -15.82 2.85
N VAL A 125 6.28 -14.97 1.86
CA VAL A 125 7.26 -14.19 1.09
C VAL A 125 6.88 -12.71 1.12
N ALA A 126 7.85 -11.83 1.41
CA ALA A 126 7.62 -10.38 1.45
C ALA A 126 8.74 -9.58 0.80
N HIS A 127 8.35 -8.57 0.01
CA HIS A 127 9.26 -7.56 -0.52
C HIS A 127 8.73 -6.16 -0.17
N ILE A 128 9.57 -5.35 0.48
CA ILE A 128 9.35 -3.92 0.66
C ILE A 128 10.47 -3.20 -0.08
N LEU A 129 10.13 -2.45 -1.13
CA LEU A 129 11.11 -1.71 -1.92
C LEU A 129 10.71 -0.25 -2.05
N SER A 130 11.68 0.62 -1.88
CA SER A 130 11.55 2.04 -2.18
C SER A 130 12.63 2.47 -3.16
N ARG A 131 12.23 2.94 -4.34
CA ARG A 131 13.16 3.45 -5.37
C ARG A 131 12.87 4.91 -5.68
N GLY A 132 13.90 5.75 -5.53
CA GLY A 132 13.78 7.18 -5.79
C GLY A 132 12.87 7.90 -4.78
N MET A 133 12.80 7.40 -3.54
CA MET A 133 12.30 8.20 -2.42
C MET A 133 13.34 9.25 -2.05
N LYS A 134 12.94 10.52 -2.03
CA LYS A 134 13.78 11.63 -1.57
C LYS A 134 12.99 12.53 -0.60
N PRO A 135 12.66 12.05 0.60
CA PRO A 135 12.04 12.90 1.61
C PRO A 135 13.06 13.68 2.43
N ASN A 136 12.61 14.76 3.06
CA ASN A 136 13.40 15.45 4.08
C ASN A 136 13.41 14.64 5.38
N VAL A 137 12.32 13.94 5.69
CA VAL A 137 12.18 13.04 6.86
C VAL A 137 11.54 11.72 6.44
N ALA A 138 12.14 10.58 6.82
CA ALA A 138 11.61 9.24 6.51
C ALA A 138 11.55 8.32 7.74
N HIS A 139 10.43 7.63 7.90
CA HIS A 139 10.30 6.51 8.84
C HIS A 139 9.77 5.27 8.14
N ILE A 140 10.55 4.19 8.19
CA ILE A 140 10.15 2.87 7.68
C ILE A 140 10.20 1.89 8.84
N LEU A 141 9.04 1.38 9.26
CA LEU A 141 8.93 0.43 10.37
C LEU A 141 8.17 -0.81 9.95
N SER A 142 8.74 -1.98 10.23
CA SER A 142 8.05 -3.25 10.09
C SER A 142 8.06 -4.01 11.41
N ARG A 143 6.89 -4.10 12.06
CA ARG A 143 6.73 -4.77 13.36
C ARG A 143 5.81 -5.99 13.22
N GLY A 144 6.36 -7.16 13.55
CA GLY A 144 5.65 -8.43 13.45
C GLY A 144 5.59 -9.02 12.04
N MET A 145 6.46 -8.57 11.13
CA MET A 145 6.82 -9.33 9.92
C MET A 145 7.54 -10.61 10.33
N LYS A 146 6.89 -11.75 10.12
CA LYS A 146 7.51 -13.07 10.24
C LYS A 146 7.34 -13.78 8.90
N PRO A 147 8.36 -13.78 8.02
CA PRO A 147 8.42 -14.72 6.91
C PRO A 147 8.41 -16.14 7.49
N SER A 148 7.72 -17.07 6.86
CA SER A 148 7.90 -18.49 7.18
C SER A 148 9.34 -18.86 6.85
N SER A 149 10.13 -19.21 7.86
CA SER A 149 11.54 -19.57 7.71
C SER A 149 11.66 -20.92 6.99
N ASP A 150 11.81 -20.88 5.67
CA ASP A 150 12.34 -22.01 4.88
C ASP A 150 13.29 -21.56 3.76
N ALA A 151 13.75 -20.30 3.80
CA ALA A 151 14.89 -19.84 3.02
C ALA A 151 15.95 -19.34 4.00
N GLY A 152 17.16 -19.87 3.83
CA GLY A 152 18.27 -19.79 4.77
C GLY A 152 18.62 -18.40 5.30
N LYS A 153 19.33 -18.45 6.43
CA LYS A 153 20.00 -17.38 7.18
C LYS A 153 20.37 -16.14 6.34
N LYS A 154 20.25 -14.97 7.00
CA LYS A 154 20.61 -13.56 6.63
C LYS A 154 19.41 -12.84 6.00
N ASP A 155 18.84 -11.77 6.56
CA ASP A 155 19.46 -10.55 7.07
C ASP A 155 18.64 -9.86 8.17
N LYS A 156 19.34 -9.31 9.17
CA LYS A 156 18.79 -8.33 10.12
C LYS A 156 18.55 -7.02 9.36
N PHE A 157 17.31 -6.67 9.06
CA PHE A 157 16.99 -5.31 8.59
C PHE A 157 16.75 -4.39 9.79
N GLN A 158 17.84 -3.78 10.29
CA GLN A 158 17.81 -2.46 10.91
C GLN A 158 17.91 -1.43 9.77
N ILE A 159 16.97 -0.50 9.67
CA ILE A 159 17.21 0.76 8.96
C ILE A 159 16.68 1.90 9.83
N SER A 160 17.62 2.60 10.44
CA SER A 160 17.49 3.95 10.96
C SER A 160 18.34 4.87 10.10
N HIS A 161 17.73 5.91 9.54
CA HIS A 161 18.17 7.30 9.42
C HIS A 161 17.11 8.05 8.60
#